data_AF-A0A949Z2L6-F1
#
_entry.id   AF-A0A949Z2L6-F1
#
_cell.length_a   1.000
_cell.length_b   1.000
_cell.length_c   1.000
_cell.angle_alpha   90.00
_cell.angle_beta   90.00
_cell.angle_gamma   90.00
#
_symmetry.space_group_name_H-M   'P 1'
#
loop_
_entity.id
_entity.type
_entity.pdbx_description
1 polymer ?
#
loop_
_entity_poly.entity_id
_entity_poly.type
_entity_poly.pdbx_seq_one_letter_code
_entity_poly.pdbx_strand_id
1 'polypeptide(L)'
;MKLQLPDGVVVTGEISQAATQILTYEALTLIAKAHREFNTRRMELLERREERQRELDAGQRPGFLSATAEVRESDWTAASIPPDLQDRRVEITGPTDRKMIINALNSGAKVFMADCEDANAPTWLNMIEGQLNLSDAIRRKIEFKSPDGKEYRLKERLAVLFVRPRGWHLVEKHVLVDGQPVSGGLFDLLLYLFHNAKELIGRGSGPYFYLPKLESHLEARLWNDVFLLAQDQIGIPRGTIRATVLIETILAAFEMDEILYELREHSAGLNCGRWDYIFSCIKRFRNDPQFVLADRALV
;
A
#
# COMPACT_ATOMS: atom_id res chain seq x y z
N MET A 1 -20.44 22.27 0.78
CA MET A 1 -19.68 22.00 -0.46
C MET A 1 -20.33 20.80 -1.15
N LYS A 2 -20.30 20.70 -2.49
CA LYS A 2 -20.88 19.55 -3.23
C LYS A 2 -19.79 18.93 -4.12
N LEU A 3 -19.73 17.60 -4.15
CA LEU A 3 -18.90 16.84 -5.09
C LEU A 3 -19.72 16.52 -6.34
N GLN A 4 -19.08 16.54 -7.50
CA GLN A 4 -19.61 15.87 -8.68
C GLN A 4 -19.16 14.41 -8.62
N LEU A 5 -20.12 13.48 -8.61
CA LEU A 5 -19.84 12.05 -8.46
C LEU A 5 -20.08 11.33 -9.79
N PRO A 6 -19.21 10.37 -10.17
CA PRO A 6 -19.48 9.50 -11.30
C PRO A 6 -20.61 8.51 -10.98
N ASP A 7 -21.18 7.92 -12.03
CA ASP A 7 -22.31 7.00 -11.90
C ASP A 7 -22.01 5.86 -10.94
N GLY A 8 -22.99 5.54 -10.08
CA GLY A 8 -22.89 4.48 -9.09
C GLY A 8 -22.01 4.82 -7.87
N VAL A 9 -21.37 5.99 -7.82
CA VAL A 9 -20.52 6.38 -6.69
C VAL A 9 -21.30 7.18 -5.65
N VAL A 10 -21.17 6.78 -4.38
CA VAL A 10 -21.73 7.48 -3.23
C VAL A 10 -20.62 7.77 -2.22
N VAL A 11 -20.52 9.03 -1.78
CA VAL A 11 -19.63 9.44 -0.70
C VAL A 11 -20.47 9.76 0.53
N THR A 12 -20.31 8.99 1.60
CA THR A 12 -21.04 9.17 2.88
C THR A 12 -20.21 9.87 3.95
N GLY A 13 -18.90 10.02 3.71
CA GLY A 13 -18.01 10.79 4.58
C GLY A 13 -18.25 12.31 4.48
N GLU A 14 -17.82 13.04 5.51
CA GLU A 14 -17.94 14.50 5.55
C GLU A 14 -17.19 15.15 4.36
N ILE A 15 -17.87 16.05 3.65
CA ILE A 15 -17.28 16.78 2.51
C ILE A 15 -16.60 18.06 3.01
N SER A 16 -15.40 17.88 3.57
CA SER A 16 -14.50 18.97 3.96
C SER A 16 -13.83 19.63 2.74
N GLN A 17 -13.13 20.75 2.95
CA GLN A 17 -12.35 21.40 1.89
C GLN A 17 -11.24 20.46 1.35
N ALA A 18 -10.63 19.65 2.22
CA ALA A 18 -9.67 18.63 1.79
C ALA A 18 -10.37 17.57 0.92
N ALA A 19 -11.55 17.11 1.31
CA ALA A 19 -12.33 16.15 0.52
C ALA A 19 -12.65 16.69 -0.88
N THR A 20 -13.00 17.98 -1.01
CA THR A 20 -13.27 18.58 -2.34
C THR A 20 -12.05 18.64 -3.26
N GLN A 21 -10.84 18.71 -2.70
CA GLN A 21 -9.60 18.74 -3.49
C GLN A 21 -9.15 17.33 -3.88
N ILE A 22 -9.36 16.36 -2.99
CA ILE A 22 -8.88 14.99 -3.16
C ILE A 22 -9.88 14.12 -3.94
N LEU A 23 -11.17 14.26 -3.69
CA LEU A 23 -12.23 13.46 -4.30
C LEU A 23 -12.80 14.15 -5.54
N THR A 24 -11.92 14.47 -6.51
CA THR A 24 -12.37 15.02 -7.80
C THR A 24 -13.15 13.97 -8.58
N TYR A 25 -13.94 14.41 -9.55
CA TYR A 25 -14.72 13.53 -10.40
C TYR A 25 -13.85 12.48 -11.09
N GLU A 26 -12.69 12.88 -11.61
CA GLU A 26 -11.74 12.03 -12.32
C GLU A 26 -11.06 11.03 -11.37
N ALA A 27 -10.68 11.45 -10.17
CA ALA A 27 -10.09 10.57 -9.16
C ALA A 27 -11.10 9.49 -8.72
N LEU A 28 -12.36 9.88 -8.49
CA LEU A 28 -13.44 8.96 -8.16
C LEU A 28 -13.80 8.05 -9.35
N THR A 29 -13.67 8.53 -10.58
CA THR A 29 -13.88 7.72 -11.79
C THR A 29 -12.84 6.61 -11.89
N LEU A 30 -11.57 6.93 -11.61
CA LEU A 30 -10.50 5.92 -11.55
C LEU A 30 -10.77 4.88 -10.46
N ILE A 31 -11.17 5.32 -9.26
CA ILE A 31 -11.54 4.40 -8.16
C ILE A 31 -12.71 3.51 -8.56
N ALA A 32 -13.77 4.07 -9.13
CA ALA A 32 -14.94 3.31 -9.54
C ALA A 32 -14.60 2.27 -10.62
N LYS A 33 -13.76 2.65 -11.60
CA LYS A 33 -13.27 1.74 -12.63
C LYS A 33 -12.46 0.59 -12.02
N ALA A 34 -11.48 0.90 -11.17
CA ALA A 34 -10.66 -0.13 -10.51
C ALA A 34 -11.49 -1.02 -9.58
N HIS A 35 -12.48 -0.45 -8.87
CA HIS A 35 -13.38 -1.24 -8.03
C HIS A 35 -14.18 -2.24 -8.86
N ARG A 36 -14.80 -1.78 -9.96
CA ARG A 36 -15.59 -2.65 -10.85
C ARG A 36 -14.75 -3.75 -11.48
N GLU A 37 -13.50 -3.43 -11.84
CA GLU A 37 -12.59 -4.40 -12.46
C GLU A 37 -12.08 -5.44 -11.45
N PHE A 38 -11.68 -5.00 -10.25
CA PHE A 38 -10.83 -5.82 -9.38
C PHE A 38 -11.49 -6.26 -8.07
N ASN A 39 -12.62 -5.68 -7.66
CA ASN A 39 -13.20 -5.99 -6.36
C ASN A 39 -13.67 -7.45 -6.28
N THR A 40 -14.25 -8.01 -7.34
CA THR A 40 -14.63 -9.43 -7.39
C THR A 40 -13.41 -10.32 -7.14
N ARG A 41 -12.31 -10.08 -7.86
CA ARG A 41 -11.07 -10.84 -7.70
C ARG A 41 -10.46 -10.68 -6.30
N ARG A 42 -10.51 -9.47 -5.73
CA ARG A 42 -10.10 -9.23 -4.35
C ARG A 42 -10.90 -10.09 -3.38
N MET A 43 -12.22 -10.16 -3.53
CA MET A 43 -13.07 -10.97 -2.67
C MET A 43 -12.78 -12.46 -2.81
N GLU A 44 -12.59 -12.97 -4.04
CA GLU A 44 -12.16 -14.36 -4.28
C GLU A 44 -10.84 -14.68 -3.56
N LEU A 45 -9.86 -13.77 -3.58
CA LEU A 45 -8.58 -13.98 -2.90
C LEU A 45 -8.75 -13.97 -1.37
N LEU A 46 -9.62 -13.13 -0.82
CA LEU A 46 -9.94 -13.13 0.61
C LEU A 46 -10.66 -14.43 1.01
N GLU A 47 -11.56 -14.94 0.17
CA GLU A 47 -12.19 -16.25 0.38
C GLU A 47 -11.16 -17.39 0.31
N ARG A 48 -10.21 -17.31 -0.63
CA ARG A 48 -9.10 -18.27 -0.73
C ARG A 48 -8.21 -18.28 0.52
N ARG A 49 -8.05 -17.14 1.23
CA ARG A 49 -7.36 -17.11 2.54
C ARG A 49 -8.09 -17.95 3.60
N GLU A 50 -9.42 -17.95 3.57
CA GLU A 50 -10.24 -18.75 4.50
C GLU A 50 -10.20 -20.24 4.13
N GLU A 51 -10.22 -20.58 2.84
CA GLU A 51 -9.96 -21.95 2.38
C GLU A 51 -8.60 -22.45 2.80
N ARG A 52 -7.55 -21.66 2.56
CA ARG A 52 -6.19 -22.03 2.96
C ARG A 52 -6.09 -22.20 4.46
N GLN A 53 -6.81 -21.40 5.24
CA GLN A 53 -6.88 -21.62 6.68
C GLN A 53 -7.53 -22.95 7.05
N ARG A 54 -8.63 -23.34 6.40
CA ARG A 54 -9.28 -24.64 6.64
C ARG A 54 -8.34 -25.80 6.31
N GLU A 55 -7.54 -25.68 5.25
CA GLU A 55 -6.50 -26.65 4.89
C GLU A 55 -5.44 -26.78 6.00
N LEU A 56 -4.96 -25.65 6.55
CA LEU A 56 -4.01 -25.63 7.66
C LEU A 56 -4.61 -26.23 8.95
N ASP A 57 -5.85 -25.88 9.25
CA ASP A 57 -6.58 -26.41 10.41
C ASP A 57 -6.80 -27.93 10.30
N ALA A 58 -6.88 -28.46 9.07
CA ALA A 58 -6.94 -29.90 8.79
C ALA A 58 -5.55 -30.60 8.82
N GLY A 59 -4.49 -29.87 9.20
CA GLY A 59 -3.15 -30.42 9.39
C GLY A 59 -2.20 -30.25 8.22
N GLN A 60 -2.62 -29.61 7.12
CA GLN A 60 -1.67 -29.25 6.06
C GLN A 60 -0.67 -28.21 6.56
N ARG A 61 0.56 -28.24 6.04
CA ARG A 61 1.59 -27.24 6.35
C ARG A 61 1.87 -26.36 5.14
N PRO A 62 2.30 -25.11 5.35
CA PRO A 62 2.84 -24.33 4.24
C PRO A 62 4.14 -24.96 3.75
N GLY A 63 4.39 -24.81 2.47
CA GLY A 63 5.54 -25.37 1.75
C GLY A 63 5.64 -24.72 0.39
N PHE A 64 6.77 -24.88 -0.28
CA PHE A 64 6.98 -24.34 -1.62
C PHE A 64 6.04 -25.01 -2.62
N LEU A 65 5.49 -24.21 -3.53
CA LEU A 65 4.52 -24.68 -4.52
C LEU A 65 5.25 -25.43 -5.65
N SER A 66 4.82 -26.65 -5.95
CA SER A 66 5.36 -27.41 -7.09
C SER A 66 4.94 -26.81 -8.43
N ALA A 67 3.74 -26.24 -8.51
CA ALA A 67 3.19 -25.65 -9.73
C ALA A 67 3.97 -24.43 -10.25
N THR A 68 4.81 -23.81 -9.41
CA THR A 68 5.63 -22.63 -9.74
C THR A 68 7.12 -22.91 -9.64
N ALA A 69 7.54 -24.19 -9.62
CA ALA A 69 8.95 -24.56 -9.54
C ALA A 69 9.80 -23.90 -10.64
N GLU A 70 9.27 -23.78 -11.85
CA GLU A 70 9.94 -23.11 -12.97
C GLU A 70 10.32 -21.65 -12.68
N VAL A 71 9.51 -20.91 -11.91
CA VAL A 71 9.86 -19.53 -11.52
C VAL A 71 11.13 -19.53 -10.68
N ARG A 72 11.24 -20.46 -9.72
CA ARG A 72 12.38 -20.56 -8.80
C ARG A 72 13.63 -21.16 -9.41
N GLU A 73 13.45 -21.97 -10.45
CA GLU A 73 14.53 -22.69 -11.13
C GLU A 73 15.05 -21.96 -12.38
N SER A 74 14.37 -20.91 -12.83
CA SER A 74 14.75 -20.12 -14.00
C SER A 74 15.61 -18.90 -13.65
N ASP A 75 16.48 -18.52 -14.58
CA ASP A 75 17.29 -17.31 -14.47
C ASP A 75 16.49 -16.08 -14.91
N TRP A 76 15.98 -15.30 -13.96
CA TRP A 76 15.33 -14.02 -14.22
C TRP A 76 15.64 -13.01 -13.12
N THR A 77 15.42 -11.73 -13.43
CA THR A 77 15.54 -10.64 -12.47
C THR A 77 14.39 -9.66 -12.62
N ALA A 78 13.99 -9.02 -11.52
CA ALA A 78 13.08 -7.88 -11.58
C ALA A 78 13.70 -6.72 -12.38
N ALA A 79 12.85 -5.78 -12.80
CA ALA A 79 13.26 -4.58 -13.49
C ALA A 79 14.25 -3.74 -12.67
N SER A 80 15.10 -2.99 -13.37
CA SER A 80 16.13 -2.16 -12.74
C SER A 80 15.54 -1.16 -11.75
N ILE A 81 16.18 -1.03 -10.60
CA ILE A 81 15.78 -0.11 -9.53
C ILE A 81 16.06 1.35 -9.94
N PRO A 82 15.10 2.29 -9.79
CA PRO A 82 15.33 3.71 -10.07
C PRO A 82 16.50 4.30 -9.27
N PRO A 83 17.19 5.33 -9.79
CA PRO A 83 18.40 5.88 -9.14
C PRO A 83 18.19 6.34 -7.69
N ASP A 84 17.04 6.94 -7.37
CA ASP A 84 16.72 7.42 -6.03
C ASP A 84 16.36 6.29 -5.04
N LEU A 85 16.22 5.06 -5.52
CA LEU A 85 15.95 3.85 -4.72
C LEU A 85 17.17 2.93 -4.54
N GLN A 86 18.32 3.29 -5.10
CA GLN A 86 19.54 2.48 -5.01
C GLN A 86 20.18 2.51 -3.60
N ASP A 87 20.00 3.59 -2.84
CA ASP A 87 20.48 3.71 -1.46
C ASP A 87 19.31 3.87 -0.49
N ARG A 88 18.87 2.74 0.09
CA ARG A 88 17.77 2.64 1.05
C ARG A 88 18.24 2.18 2.43
N ARG A 89 19.48 2.55 2.81
CA ARG A 89 20.14 2.02 4.02
C ARG A 89 19.38 2.24 5.34
N VAL A 90 18.59 3.31 5.42
CA VAL A 90 17.74 3.65 6.57
C VAL A 90 16.45 4.25 6.05
N GLU A 91 15.33 3.69 6.49
CA GLU A 91 13.98 4.18 6.19
C GLU A 91 13.27 4.52 7.50
N ILE A 92 12.55 5.63 7.52
CA ILE A 92 11.67 6.01 8.63
C ILE A 92 10.22 5.74 8.25
N THR A 93 9.40 5.31 9.20
CA THR A 93 7.96 5.07 9.00
C THR A 93 7.16 6.03 9.88
N GLY A 94 5.94 6.37 9.45
CA GLY A 94 5.08 7.23 10.24
C GLY A 94 3.75 7.56 9.57
N PRO A 95 2.78 8.07 10.33
CA PRO A 95 1.45 8.37 9.82
C PRO A 95 1.46 9.53 8.82
N THR A 96 0.34 9.70 8.12
CA THR A 96 0.12 10.81 7.18
C THR A 96 -0.32 12.13 7.84
N ASP A 97 -0.04 12.30 9.14
CA ASP A 97 -0.23 13.58 9.84
C ASP A 97 0.71 14.65 9.27
N ARG A 98 0.22 15.89 9.18
CA ARG A 98 0.92 17.00 8.51
C ARG A 98 2.27 17.31 9.15
N LYS A 99 2.35 17.35 10.48
CA LYS A 99 3.60 17.62 11.21
C LYS A 99 4.55 16.42 11.10
N MET A 100 4.02 15.20 11.21
CA MET A 100 4.83 13.98 11.13
C MET A 100 5.46 13.79 9.75
N ILE A 101 4.72 14.06 8.66
CA ILE A 101 5.27 14.04 7.30
C ILE A 101 6.47 14.98 7.17
N ILE A 102 6.37 16.22 7.65
CA ILE A 102 7.47 17.19 7.59
C ILE A 102 8.69 16.68 8.34
N ASN A 103 8.49 16.18 9.57
CA ASN A 103 9.59 15.67 10.39
C ASN A 103 10.27 14.45 9.76
N ALA A 104 9.48 13.50 9.23
CA ALA A 104 9.99 12.28 8.63
C ALA A 104 10.77 12.57 7.36
N LEU A 105 10.26 13.43 6.48
CA LEU A 105 10.98 13.88 5.28
C LEU A 105 12.29 14.60 5.61
N ASN A 106 12.33 15.35 6.72
CA ASN A 106 13.50 16.11 7.18
C ASN A 106 14.48 15.31 8.07
N SER A 107 14.22 14.03 8.31
CA SER A 107 14.91 13.22 9.33
C SER A 107 16.36 12.87 8.97
N GLY A 108 16.70 12.88 7.68
CA GLY A 108 17.98 12.37 7.17
C GLY A 108 17.94 10.89 6.80
N ALA A 109 16.82 10.19 7.00
CA ALA A 109 16.58 8.88 6.41
C ALA A 109 16.61 8.97 4.87
N LYS A 110 16.88 7.85 4.21
CA LYS A 110 16.85 7.77 2.74
C LYS A 110 15.44 7.69 2.21
N VAL A 111 14.59 6.97 2.91
CA VAL A 111 13.17 6.80 2.58
C VAL A 111 12.31 7.16 3.78
N PHE A 112 11.16 7.77 3.51
CA PHE A 112 10.05 7.89 4.43
C PHE A 112 8.86 7.09 3.87
N MET A 113 8.44 6.06 4.59
CA MET A 113 7.19 5.36 4.34
C MET A 113 6.05 6.06 5.08
N ALA A 114 5.27 6.85 4.35
CA ALA A 114 4.05 7.45 4.84
C ALA A 114 2.94 6.40 4.91
N ASP A 115 2.39 6.23 6.10
CA ASP A 115 1.59 5.07 6.43
C ASP A 115 0.10 5.40 6.50
N CYS A 116 -0.68 4.73 5.65
CA CYS A 116 -2.14 4.72 5.70
C CYS A 116 -2.69 3.50 6.45
N GLU A 117 -1.80 2.63 6.95
CA GLU A 117 -2.11 1.32 7.51
C GLU A 117 -1.87 1.29 9.04
N ASP A 118 -1.04 0.40 9.58
CA ASP A 118 -1.01 0.10 11.02
C ASP A 118 -0.66 1.29 11.94
N ALA A 119 0.12 2.27 11.47
CA ALA A 119 0.46 3.45 12.27
C ALA A 119 -0.59 4.58 12.15
N ASN A 120 -1.66 4.39 11.38
CA ASN A 120 -2.67 5.40 11.12
C ASN A 120 -4.09 4.84 11.34
N ALA A 121 -4.77 5.34 12.38
CA ALA A 121 -6.19 5.04 12.56
C ALA A 121 -6.97 5.54 11.31
N PRO A 122 -7.69 4.66 10.59
CA PRO A 122 -8.27 4.99 9.29
C PRO A 122 -9.62 5.70 9.44
N THR A 123 -9.63 6.81 10.19
CA THR A 123 -10.77 7.72 10.23
C THR A 123 -10.90 8.41 8.87
N TRP A 124 -12.13 8.78 8.48
CA TRP A 124 -12.35 9.50 7.22
C TRP A 124 -11.48 10.76 7.12
N LEU A 125 -11.38 11.51 8.22
CA LEU A 125 -10.56 12.71 8.32
C LEU A 125 -9.08 12.39 8.04
N ASN A 126 -8.50 11.41 8.75
CA ASN A 126 -7.09 11.05 8.59
C ASN A 126 -6.77 10.60 7.17
N MET A 127 -7.65 9.82 6.54
CA MET A 127 -7.44 9.33 5.18
C MET A 127 -7.49 10.46 4.15
N ILE A 128 -8.48 11.35 4.25
CA ILE A 128 -8.62 12.48 3.31
C ILE A 128 -7.54 13.54 3.52
N GLU A 129 -7.31 13.96 4.76
CA GLU A 129 -6.27 14.95 5.07
C GLU A 129 -4.87 14.39 4.81
N GLY A 130 -4.65 13.09 5.03
CA GLY A 130 -3.41 12.41 4.68
C GLY A 130 -3.07 12.56 3.20
N GLN A 131 -4.04 12.32 2.30
CA GLN A 131 -3.85 12.49 0.86
C GLN A 131 -3.54 13.96 0.48
N LEU A 132 -4.18 14.92 1.14
CA LEU A 132 -3.87 16.35 0.96
C LEU A 132 -2.46 16.69 1.45
N ASN A 133 -2.07 16.21 2.64
CA ASN A 133 -0.75 16.44 3.20
C ASN A 133 0.35 15.86 2.30
N LEU A 134 0.16 14.65 1.77
CA LEU A 134 1.07 14.05 0.79
C LEU A 134 1.19 14.90 -0.47
N SER A 135 0.05 15.37 -0.99
CA SER A 135 0.00 16.21 -2.19
C SER A 135 0.72 17.55 -2.01
N ASP A 136 0.58 18.17 -0.84
CA ASP A 136 1.29 19.38 -0.46
C ASP A 136 2.80 19.14 -0.27
N ALA A 137 3.18 18.02 0.34
CA ALA A 137 4.59 17.68 0.59
C ALA A 137 5.37 17.48 -0.70
N ILE A 138 4.75 16.79 -1.66
CA ILE A 138 5.33 16.52 -2.97
C ILE A 138 5.51 17.82 -3.77
N ARG A 139 4.53 18.72 -3.70
CA ARG A 139 4.60 20.06 -4.33
C ARG A 139 5.46 21.06 -3.55
N ARG A 140 6.07 20.65 -2.44
CA ARG A 140 6.89 21.50 -1.55
C ARG A 140 6.10 22.67 -0.91
N LYS A 141 4.80 22.49 -0.68
CA LYS A 141 3.89 23.49 -0.09
C LYS A 141 3.44 23.14 1.33
N ILE A 142 3.82 21.97 1.85
CA ILE A 142 3.43 21.56 3.19
C ILE A 142 4.13 22.42 4.25
N GLU A 143 3.33 22.99 5.12
CA GLU A 143 3.74 23.81 6.25
C GLU A 143 2.84 23.50 7.44
N PHE A 144 3.40 23.60 8.64
CA PHE A 144 2.65 23.42 9.87
C PHE A 144 3.14 24.38 10.95
N LYS A 145 2.20 24.97 11.70
CA LYS A 145 2.50 25.79 12.88
C LYS A 145 1.84 25.16 14.09
N SER A 146 2.62 24.78 15.09
CA SER A 146 2.07 24.23 16.33
C SER A 146 1.45 25.32 17.20
N PRO A 147 0.58 24.96 18.16
CA PRO A 147 -0.07 25.91 19.07
C PRO A 147 0.91 26.77 19.89
N ASP A 148 2.12 26.28 20.14
CA ASP A 148 3.23 27.00 20.80
C ASP A 148 3.95 28.00 19.86
N GLY A 149 3.50 28.12 18.61
CA GLY A 149 4.03 29.05 17.62
C GLY A 149 5.21 28.52 16.79
N LYS A 150 5.70 27.29 17.05
CA LYS A 150 6.80 26.73 16.26
C LYS A 150 6.36 26.35 14.85
N GLU A 151 7.13 26.77 13.86
CA GLU A 151 6.86 26.52 12.45
C GLU A 151 7.71 25.36 11.91
N TYR A 152 7.10 24.56 11.04
CA TYR A 152 7.69 23.38 10.42
C TYR A 152 7.53 23.52 8.91
N ARG A 153 8.66 23.40 8.19
CA ARG A 153 8.76 23.49 6.73
C ARG A 153 9.72 22.41 6.24
N LEU A 154 9.60 22.04 4.96
CA LEU A 154 10.53 21.10 4.34
C LEU A 154 11.91 21.75 4.17
N LYS A 155 12.96 20.96 4.40
CA LYS A 155 14.35 21.30 4.04
C LYS A 155 14.58 21.04 2.54
N GLU A 156 15.76 21.38 2.06
CA GLU A 156 16.14 21.15 0.66
C GLU A 156 16.32 19.66 0.34
N ARG A 157 17.06 18.95 1.20
CA ARG A 157 17.30 17.51 1.07
C ARG A 157 16.29 16.74 1.90
N LEU A 158 15.48 15.94 1.22
CA LEU A 158 14.42 15.15 1.84
C LEU A 158 14.62 13.66 1.55
N ALA A 159 14.05 12.83 2.42
CA ALA A 159 13.87 11.41 2.15
C ALA A 159 12.96 11.20 0.92
N VAL A 160 13.20 10.11 0.19
CA VAL A 160 12.29 9.64 -0.87
C VAL A 160 11.00 9.13 -0.23
N LEU A 161 9.86 9.49 -0.82
CA LEU A 161 8.56 9.17 -0.25
C LEU A 161 8.03 7.85 -0.81
N PHE A 162 7.64 6.95 0.10
CA PHE A 162 6.81 5.78 -0.19
C PHE A 162 5.47 5.94 0.51
N VAL A 163 4.42 5.34 -0.05
CA VAL A 163 3.13 5.21 0.64
C VAL A 163 2.82 3.75 0.92
N ARG A 164 2.41 3.45 2.15
CA ARG A 164 1.87 2.14 2.53
C ARG A 164 0.34 2.20 2.58
N PRO A 165 -0.39 1.78 1.53
CA PRO A 165 -1.84 1.68 1.55
C PRO A 165 -2.32 0.62 2.54
N ARG A 166 -3.60 0.69 2.93
CA ARG A 166 -4.26 -0.37 3.69
C ARG A 166 -4.23 -1.72 2.97
N GLY A 167 -4.09 -2.81 3.73
CA GLY A 167 -4.10 -4.18 3.19
C GLY A 167 -5.46 -4.59 2.60
N TRP A 168 -5.46 -5.68 1.80
CA TRP A 168 -6.63 -6.11 1.01
C TRP A 168 -7.92 -6.36 1.80
N HIS A 169 -7.77 -6.75 3.07
CA HIS A 169 -8.87 -7.08 3.99
C HIS A 169 -9.62 -5.84 4.53
N LEU A 170 -9.05 -4.63 4.38
CA LEU A 170 -9.68 -3.39 4.84
C LEU A 170 -10.55 -2.76 3.75
N VAL A 171 -11.60 -2.06 4.19
CA VAL A 171 -12.53 -1.33 3.32
C VAL A 171 -12.53 0.16 3.66
N GLU A 172 -12.78 0.99 2.66
CA GLU A 172 -13.15 2.39 2.82
C GLU A 172 -14.69 2.48 2.82
N LYS A 173 -15.27 2.41 4.01
CA LYS A 173 -16.74 2.37 4.18
C LYS A 173 -17.44 3.67 3.77
N HIS A 174 -16.71 4.77 3.62
CA HIS A 174 -17.30 6.07 3.31
C HIS A 174 -17.44 6.33 1.81
N VAL A 175 -16.89 5.45 0.96
CA VAL A 175 -17.05 5.50 -0.49
C VAL A 175 -17.61 4.18 -0.98
N LEU A 176 -18.79 4.26 -1.59
CA LEU A 176 -19.46 3.12 -2.20
C LEU A 176 -19.39 3.23 -3.72
N VAL A 177 -19.22 2.11 -4.39
CA VAL A 177 -19.38 1.95 -5.84
C VAL A 177 -20.42 0.87 -6.03
N ASP A 178 -21.52 1.20 -6.72
CA ASP A 178 -22.64 0.30 -7.00
C ASP A 178 -23.20 -0.37 -5.71
N GLY A 179 -23.19 0.40 -4.61
CA GLY A 179 -23.67 -0.04 -3.29
C GLY A 179 -22.66 -0.81 -2.44
N GLN A 180 -21.45 -1.09 -2.94
CA GLN A 180 -20.42 -1.83 -2.21
C GLN A 180 -19.30 -0.91 -1.72
N PRO A 181 -18.77 -1.12 -0.50
CA PRO A 181 -17.64 -0.33 -0.01
C PRO A 181 -16.37 -0.63 -0.80
N VAL A 182 -15.63 0.42 -1.13
CA VAL A 182 -14.37 0.31 -1.87
C VAL A 182 -13.30 -0.36 -1.00
N SER A 183 -12.35 -1.07 -1.62
CA SER A 183 -11.15 -1.54 -0.91
C SER A 183 -10.36 -0.36 -0.34
N GLY A 184 -9.97 -0.43 0.94
CA GLY A 184 -9.13 0.61 1.55
C GLY A 184 -7.82 0.79 0.78
N GLY A 185 -7.18 -0.32 0.38
CA GLY A 185 -5.95 -0.29 -0.39
C GLY A 185 -6.09 0.38 -1.76
N LEU A 186 -7.17 0.09 -2.50
CA LEU A 186 -7.44 0.77 -3.77
C LEU A 186 -7.68 2.27 -3.58
N PHE A 187 -8.46 2.63 -2.54
CA PHE A 187 -8.74 4.03 -2.24
C PHE A 187 -7.44 4.80 -1.95
N ASP A 188 -6.60 4.28 -1.07
CA ASP A 188 -5.36 4.93 -0.65
C ASP A 188 -4.37 5.08 -1.82
N LEU A 189 -4.18 3.99 -2.57
CA LEU A 189 -3.21 3.92 -3.64
C LEU A 189 -3.61 4.79 -4.82
N LEU A 190 -4.86 4.69 -5.28
CA LEU A 190 -5.31 5.36 -6.49
C LEU A 190 -5.42 6.88 -6.28
N LEU A 191 -5.84 7.34 -5.10
CA LEU A 191 -5.83 8.77 -4.79
C LEU A 191 -4.41 9.32 -4.78
N TYR A 192 -3.49 8.65 -4.08
CA TYR A 192 -2.10 9.09 -4.03
C TYR A 192 -1.49 9.15 -5.43
N LEU A 193 -1.67 8.08 -6.21
CA LEU A 193 -1.12 7.98 -7.55
C LEU A 193 -1.72 9.04 -8.49
N PHE A 194 -3.05 9.19 -8.51
CA PHE A 194 -3.74 10.14 -9.38
C PHE A 194 -3.26 11.57 -9.16
N HIS A 195 -3.14 11.99 -7.90
CA HIS A 195 -2.77 13.35 -7.55
C HIS A 195 -1.28 13.65 -7.72
N ASN A 196 -0.41 12.64 -7.68
CA ASN A 196 1.01 12.88 -7.46
C ASN A 196 1.96 12.26 -8.48
N ALA A 197 1.55 11.25 -9.25
CA ALA A 197 2.47 10.52 -10.13
C ALA A 197 3.23 11.43 -11.09
N LYS A 198 2.52 12.33 -11.80
CA LYS A 198 3.13 13.24 -12.78
C LYS A 198 4.09 14.25 -12.13
N GLU A 199 3.75 14.74 -10.95
CA GLU A 199 4.60 15.68 -10.20
C GLU A 199 5.87 14.99 -9.67
N LEU A 200 5.75 13.76 -9.16
CA LEU A 200 6.89 12.95 -8.71
C LEU A 200 7.86 12.68 -9.86
N ILE A 201 7.34 12.26 -11.01
CA ILE A 201 8.12 12.02 -12.23
C ILE A 201 8.81 13.31 -12.70
N GLY A 202 8.08 14.43 -12.76
CA GLY A 202 8.64 15.73 -13.15
C GLY A 202 9.77 16.21 -12.22
N ARG A 203 9.82 15.70 -10.99
CA ARG A 203 10.88 15.97 -10.00
C ARG A 203 12.01 14.94 -10.00
N GLY A 204 12.00 13.98 -10.92
CA GLY A 204 13.02 12.93 -11.02
C GLY A 204 12.88 11.79 -10.00
N SER A 205 11.70 11.63 -9.41
CA SER A 205 11.34 10.49 -8.54
C SER A 205 10.18 9.72 -9.18
N GLY A 206 9.45 8.91 -8.40
CA GLY A 206 8.32 8.12 -8.91
C GLY A 206 7.28 7.79 -7.84
N PRO A 207 6.11 7.27 -8.25
CA PRO A 207 5.09 6.80 -7.34
C PRO A 207 5.50 5.45 -6.74
N TYR A 208 5.91 5.49 -5.46
CA TYR A 208 6.48 4.33 -4.77
C TYR A 208 5.61 3.85 -3.61
N PHE A 209 5.52 2.54 -3.44
CA PHE A 209 4.60 1.91 -2.49
C PHE A 209 5.26 0.85 -1.62
N TYR A 210 4.67 0.64 -0.45
CA TYR A 210 4.89 -0.52 0.40
C TYR A 210 3.60 -1.35 0.46
N LEU A 211 3.64 -2.63 0.09
CA LEU A 211 2.44 -3.48 0.02
C LEU A 211 2.37 -4.40 1.24
N PRO A 212 1.41 -4.20 2.15
CA PRO A 212 1.35 -4.94 3.41
C PRO A 212 0.54 -6.23 3.32
N LYS A 213 0.87 -7.15 4.24
CA LYS A 213 0.03 -8.28 4.64
C LYS A 213 -0.48 -9.15 3.48
N LEU A 214 0.34 -9.31 2.43
CA LEU A 214 0.05 -10.27 1.36
C LEU A 214 0.20 -11.69 1.90
N GLU A 215 -0.61 -12.61 1.39
CA GLU A 215 -0.59 -14.03 1.79
C GLU A 215 -0.36 -15.01 0.64
N SER A 216 -0.30 -14.52 -0.60
CA SER A 216 0.07 -15.31 -1.78
C SER A 216 0.58 -14.44 -2.93
N HIS A 217 1.30 -15.04 -3.87
CA HIS A 217 1.71 -14.39 -5.12
C HIS A 217 0.52 -13.92 -5.97
N LEU A 218 -0.64 -14.58 -5.88
CA LEU A 218 -1.85 -14.15 -6.60
C LEU A 218 -2.37 -12.78 -6.13
N GLU A 219 -2.12 -12.42 -4.88
CA GLU A 219 -2.42 -11.07 -4.37
C GLU A 219 -1.41 -10.03 -4.83
N ALA A 220 -0.15 -10.45 -5.07
CA ALA A 220 0.85 -9.62 -5.73
C ALA A 220 0.48 -9.39 -7.20
N ARG A 221 -0.04 -10.42 -7.89
CA ARG A 221 -0.59 -10.30 -9.24
C ARG A 221 -1.74 -9.29 -9.29
N LEU A 222 -2.66 -9.34 -8.32
CA LEU A 222 -3.75 -8.36 -8.24
C LEU A 222 -3.22 -6.92 -8.12
N TRP A 223 -2.18 -6.68 -7.30
CA TRP A 223 -1.53 -5.37 -7.25
C TRP A 223 -0.91 -4.98 -8.58
N ASN A 224 -0.24 -5.92 -9.26
CA ASN A 224 0.34 -5.67 -10.58
C ASN A 224 -0.74 -5.24 -11.60
N ASP A 225 -1.88 -5.92 -11.63
CA ASP A 225 -2.98 -5.58 -12.53
C ASP A 225 -3.57 -4.19 -12.23
N VAL A 226 -3.67 -3.84 -10.94
CA VAL A 226 -4.07 -2.49 -10.50
C VAL A 226 -3.06 -1.44 -10.96
N PHE A 227 -1.74 -1.72 -10.87
CA PHE A 227 -0.70 -0.82 -11.36
C PHE A 227 -0.79 -0.60 -12.86
N LEU A 228 -0.98 -1.67 -13.62
CA LEU A 228 -1.12 -1.61 -15.07
C LEU A 228 -2.34 -0.75 -15.47
N LEU A 229 -3.51 -1.02 -14.87
CA LEU A 229 -4.71 -0.22 -15.12
C LEU A 229 -4.47 1.25 -14.78
N ALA A 230 -3.90 1.54 -13.61
CA ALA A 230 -3.75 2.92 -13.17
C ALA A 230 -2.72 3.69 -14.00
N GLN A 231 -1.61 3.07 -14.41
CA GLN A 231 -0.63 3.68 -15.31
C GLN A 231 -1.25 4.02 -16.67
N ASP A 232 -2.04 3.09 -17.23
CA ASP A 232 -2.76 3.30 -18.50
C ASP A 232 -3.81 4.42 -18.38
N GLN A 233 -4.55 4.49 -17.26
CA GLN A 233 -5.56 5.55 -17.04
C GLN A 233 -4.95 6.94 -16.81
N ILE A 234 -3.84 7.03 -16.09
CA ILE A 234 -3.18 8.31 -15.76
C ILE A 234 -2.31 8.79 -16.93
N GLY A 235 -1.88 7.88 -17.80
CA GLY A 235 -1.01 8.14 -18.93
C GLY A 235 0.45 8.27 -18.52
N ILE A 236 0.94 7.32 -17.73
CA ILE A 236 2.37 7.18 -17.38
C ILE A 236 2.89 5.81 -17.85
N PRO A 237 4.19 5.66 -18.17
CA PRO A 237 4.72 4.40 -18.68
C PRO A 237 4.53 3.22 -17.70
N ARG A 238 4.38 2.01 -18.22
CA ARG A 238 4.40 0.78 -17.41
C ARG A 238 5.78 0.58 -16.77
N GLY A 239 5.81 0.04 -15.55
CA GLY A 239 7.04 -0.05 -14.74
C GLY A 239 7.46 1.27 -14.10
N THR A 240 6.64 2.32 -14.16
CA THR A 240 6.92 3.59 -13.47
C THR A 240 6.62 3.47 -11.98
N ILE A 241 5.54 2.76 -11.63
CA ILE A 241 5.24 2.43 -10.24
C ILE A 241 6.31 1.46 -9.70
N ARG A 242 6.78 1.70 -8.46
CA ARG A 242 7.63 0.75 -7.73
C ARG A 242 7.02 0.36 -6.41
N ALA A 243 7.16 -0.91 -6.01
CA ALA A 243 6.57 -1.46 -4.82
C ALA A 243 7.56 -2.35 -4.05
N THR A 244 7.71 -2.11 -2.75
CA THR A 244 8.37 -3.05 -1.84
C THR A 244 7.30 -3.86 -1.11
N VAL A 245 7.39 -5.19 -1.11
CA VAL A 245 6.41 -6.04 -0.44
C VAL A 245 6.88 -6.38 0.97
N LEU A 246 6.01 -6.24 1.97
CA LEU A 246 6.31 -6.71 3.32
C LEU A 246 6.03 -8.22 3.38
N ILE A 247 7.08 -9.02 3.54
CA ILE A 247 6.98 -10.45 3.88
C ILE A 247 6.77 -10.54 5.39
N GLU A 248 5.54 -10.23 5.77
CA GLU A 248 5.08 -10.16 7.15
C GLU A 248 3.93 -11.13 7.43
N THR A 249 3.76 -12.12 6.56
CA THR A 249 2.87 -13.25 6.78
C THR A 249 3.62 -14.55 6.56
N ILE A 250 3.30 -15.59 7.35
CA ILE A 250 3.99 -16.88 7.24
C ILE A 250 3.79 -17.51 5.86
N LEU A 251 2.63 -17.31 5.22
CA LEU A 251 2.35 -17.87 3.91
C LEU A 251 3.17 -17.19 2.82
N ALA A 252 3.31 -15.86 2.87
CA ALA A 252 4.13 -15.13 1.89
C ALA A 252 5.62 -15.54 1.93
N ALA A 253 6.13 -16.01 3.08
CA ALA A 253 7.51 -16.51 3.16
C ALA A 253 7.77 -17.75 2.30
N PHE A 254 6.74 -18.52 1.93
CA PHE A 254 6.86 -19.68 1.03
C PHE A 254 6.62 -19.33 -0.45
N GLU A 255 6.31 -18.08 -0.74
CA GLU A 255 5.96 -17.60 -2.09
C GLU A 255 6.72 -16.32 -2.46
N MET A 256 7.88 -16.06 -1.82
CA MET A 256 8.63 -14.80 -2.01
C MET A 256 9.08 -14.59 -3.46
N ASP A 257 9.53 -15.65 -4.12
CA ASP A 257 10.04 -15.57 -5.49
C ASP A 257 8.91 -15.39 -6.50
N GLU A 258 7.79 -16.08 -6.28
CA GLU A 258 6.56 -15.89 -7.04
C GLU A 258 5.99 -14.48 -6.84
N ILE A 259 6.00 -13.93 -5.61
CA ILE A 259 5.59 -12.54 -5.35
C ILE A 259 6.46 -11.56 -6.14
N LEU A 260 7.78 -11.76 -6.15
CA LEU A 260 8.71 -10.94 -6.93
C LEU A 260 8.44 -11.10 -8.44
N TYR A 261 8.14 -12.30 -8.90
CA TYR A 261 7.88 -12.60 -10.30
C TYR A 261 6.59 -11.92 -10.80
N GLU A 262 5.52 -12.01 -10.02
CA GLU A 262 4.23 -11.35 -10.33
C GLU A 262 4.36 -9.83 -10.38
N LEU A 263 5.28 -9.27 -9.59
CA LEU A 263 5.58 -7.85 -9.56
C LEU A 263 6.86 -7.48 -10.32
N ARG A 264 7.43 -8.35 -11.15
CA ARG A 264 8.81 -8.16 -11.69
C ARG A 264 9.03 -6.83 -12.41
N GLU A 265 8.02 -6.26 -13.05
CA GLU A 265 8.11 -4.95 -13.71
C GLU A 265 8.00 -3.76 -12.75
N HIS A 266 7.45 -3.97 -11.56
CA HIS A 266 7.13 -2.95 -10.55
C HIS A 266 7.84 -3.19 -9.21
N SER A 267 8.62 -4.25 -9.05
CA SER A 267 9.26 -4.59 -7.78
C SER A 267 10.37 -3.61 -7.41
N ALA A 268 10.47 -3.31 -6.13
CA ALA A 268 11.59 -2.64 -5.48
C ALA A 268 12.10 -3.45 -4.27
N GLY A 269 11.85 -4.76 -4.25
CA GLY A 269 12.34 -5.69 -3.24
C GLY A 269 11.31 -6.09 -2.19
N LEU A 270 11.82 -6.74 -1.14
CA LEU A 270 11.05 -7.30 -0.04
C LEU A 270 11.49 -6.68 1.29
N ASN A 271 10.62 -6.72 2.29
CA ASN A 271 10.90 -6.24 3.65
C ASN A 271 10.53 -7.31 4.68
N CYS A 272 11.36 -7.49 5.71
CA CYS A 272 11.07 -8.37 6.84
C CYS A 272 10.41 -7.59 7.98
N GLY A 273 9.25 -8.06 8.45
CA GLY A 273 8.60 -7.57 9.66
C GLY A 273 8.72 -8.57 10.82
N ARG A 274 8.74 -8.09 12.06
CA ARG A 274 8.74 -8.96 13.26
C ARG A 274 7.32 -9.24 13.77
N TRP A 275 6.60 -8.18 14.15
CA TRP A 275 5.33 -8.35 14.88
C TRP A 275 4.21 -8.95 14.03
N ASP A 276 3.98 -8.42 12.83
CA ASP A 276 2.98 -8.99 11.92
C ASP A 276 3.31 -10.42 11.50
N TYR A 277 4.59 -10.72 11.30
CA TYR A 277 5.03 -12.07 10.95
C TYR A 277 4.74 -13.07 12.07
N ILE A 278 5.13 -12.76 13.31
CA ILE A 278 4.84 -13.58 14.49
C ILE A 278 3.32 -13.70 14.71
N PHE A 279 2.59 -12.59 14.57
CA PHE A 279 1.13 -12.59 14.62
C PHE A 279 0.54 -13.54 13.57
N SER A 280 1.03 -13.48 12.34
CA SER A 280 0.59 -14.35 11.25
C SER A 280 0.87 -15.81 11.53
N CYS A 281 2.06 -16.15 12.04
CA CYS A 281 2.39 -17.50 12.49
C CYS A 281 1.37 -18.01 13.51
N ILE A 282 1.11 -17.24 14.57
CA ILE A 282 0.13 -17.60 15.60
C ILE A 282 -1.28 -17.74 14.99
N LYS A 283 -1.71 -16.80 14.14
CA LYS A 283 -3.02 -16.80 13.48
C LYS A 283 -3.21 -18.05 12.61
N ARG A 284 -2.20 -18.38 11.80
CA ARG A 284 -2.25 -19.48 10.81
C ARG A 284 -2.11 -20.86 11.45
N PHE A 285 -1.41 -20.96 12.58
CA PHE A 285 -1.24 -22.19 13.33
C PHE A 285 -2.03 -22.24 14.65
N ARG A 286 -3.07 -21.40 14.79
CA ARG A 286 -3.85 -21.25 16.04
C ARG A 286 -4.44 -22.56 16.61
N ASN A 287 -4.65 -23.56 15.76
CA ASN A 287 -5.24 -24.85 16.12
C ASN A 287 -4.19 -25.95 16.32
N ASP A 288 -2.91 -25.63 16.14
CA ASP A 288 -1.81 -26.57 16.36
C ASP A 288 -1.33 -26.49 17.81
N PRO A 289 -1.60 -27.52 18.65
CA PRO A 289 -1.18 -27.50 20.05
C PRO A 289 0.34 -27.55 20.22
N GLN A 290 1.10 -27.86 19.17
CA GLN A 290 2.57 -27.82 19.18
C GLN A 290 3.12 -26.44 18.79
N PHE A 291 2.29 -25.54 18.26
CA PHE A 291 2.69 -24.20 17.84
C PHE A 291 2.30 -23.15 18.88
N VAL A 292 2.91 -23.26 20.07
CA VAL A 292 2.77 -22.26 21.14
C VAL A 292 4.11 -21.53 21.29
N LEU A 293 4.11 -20.23 21.00
CA LEU A 293 5.31 -19.40 21.10
C LEU A 293 5.54 -18.91 22.53
N ALA A 294 6.81 -18.67 22.87
CA ALA A 294 7.19 -17.99 24.10
C ALA A 294 6.72 -16.53 24.08
N ASP A 295 6.91 -15.82 25.20
CA ASP A 295 6.63 -14.39 25.30
C ASP A 295 7.23 -13.64 24.11
N ARG A 296 6.39 -12.83 23.45
CA ARG A 296 6.72 -12.15 22.20
C ARG A 296 7.99 -11.29 22.26
N ALA A 297 8.41 -10.83 23.44
CA ALA A 297 9.67 -10.09 23.60
C ALA A 297 10.91 -10.95 23.33
N LEU A 298 10.80 -12.26 23.51
CA LEU A 298 11.87 -13.25 23.35
C LEU A 298 11.94 -13.90 21.95
N VAL A 299 10.96 -13.62 21.08
CA VAL A 299 10.80 -14.22 19.74
C VAL A 299 11.06 -13.20 18.65
#